data_AF-A0AAW1SDV5-F1
#
_entry.id   AF-A0AAW1SDV5-F1
#
_cell.length_a   1.000
_cell.length_b   1.000
_cell.length_c   1.000
_cell.angle_alpha   90.00
_cell.angle_beta   90.00
_cell.angle_gamma   90.00
#
_symmetry.space_group_name_H-M   'P 1'
#
loop_
_entity.id
_entity.type
_entity.pdbx_description
1 polymer ?
#
loop_
_entity_poly.entity_id
_entity_poly.type
_entity_poly.pdbx_seq_one_letter_code
_entity_poly.pdbx_strand_id
1 'polypeptide(L)'
;MRRHLHLFARAAGISAYCASKFAVRGFMDSLRLELLGTGVTLHMACPGFVDTPMIREAQKAASDNVKRLKASFVPTMMTAEQVADHTVRGLARGSYIIGSPDRGANMIVGSSLAAVSARFYPGGMKLD
;
A
#
# COMPACT_ATOMS: atom_id res chain seq x y z
N MET A 1 -1.97 6.14 -20.96
CA MET A 1 -1.20 6.65 -19.80
C MET A 1 -1.61 5.84 -18.55
N ARG A 2 -0.84 4.80 -18.19
CA ARG A 2 -1.20 3.92 -17.07
C ARG A 2 -0.92 4.62 -15.74
N ARG A 3 -1.95 4.78 -14.92
CA ARG A 3 -1.91 5.37 -13.57
C ARG A 3 -1.04 4.50 -12.66
N HIS A 4 0.26 4.74 -12.63
CA HIS A 4 1.23 4.07 -11.73
C HIS A 4 1.71 4.98 -10.59
N LEU A 5 1.20 6.21 -10.53
CA LEU A 5 1.38 7.08 -9.39
C LEU A 5 0.40 6.63 -8.31
N HIS A 6 0.88 6.54 -7.07
CA HIS A 6 0.10 6.26 -5.86
C HIS A 6 -0.20 4.77 -5.58
N LEU A 7 0.84 3.97 -5.25
CA LEU A 7 0.68 2.66 -4.56
C LEU A 7 1.17 2.63 -3.09
N PHE A 8 1.66 3.76 -2.55
CA PHE A 8 2.08 3.85 -1.15
C PHE A 8 1.16 4.77 -0.34
N ALA A 9 0.48 4.19 0.65
CA ALA A 9 -0.47 4.87 1.50
C ALA A 9 0.20 6.03 2.26
N ARG A 10 -0.47 7.19 2.28
CA ARG A 10 -0.11 8.35 3.10
C ARG A 10 -1.11 8.39 4.25
N ALA A 11 -0.67 8.17 5.48
CA ALA A 11 -1.56 8.24 6.64
C ALA A 11 -0.83 8.82 7.86
N ALA A 12 -1.59 9.57 8.66
CA ALA A 12 -1.10 10.09 9.93
C ALA A 12 -0.77 8.94 10.90
N GLY A 13 0.25 9.14 11.74
CA GLY A 13 0.66 8.16 12.76
C GLY A 13 1.55 7.00 12.25
N ILE A 14 1.88 6.96 10.96
CA ILE A 14 2.78 5.94 10.37
C ILE A 14 3.82 6.55 9.41
N SER A 15 4.26 7.79 9.66
CA SER A 15 5.14 8.56 8.77
C SER A 15 6.44 7.84 8.43
N ALA A 16 7.09 7.21 9.40
CA ALA A 16 8.30 6.41 9.18
C ALA A 16 8.04 5.22 8.23
N TYR A 17 6.93 4.50 8.43
CA TYR A 17 6.53 3.40 7.54
C TYR A 17 6.27 3.91 6.11
N CYS A 18 5.54 5.02 5.97
CA CYS A 18 5.32 5.65 4.67
C CYS A 18 6.66 5.99 3.99
N ALA A 19 7.54 6.72 4.69
CA ALA A 19 8.84 7.12 4.17
C ALA A 19 9.67 5.91 3.71
N SER A 20 9.77 4.86 4.52
CA SER A 20 10.48 3.63 4.16
C SER A 20 9.91 2.97 2.91
N LYS A 21 8.58 2.90 2.75
CA LYS A 21 7.96 2.26 1.58
C LYS A 21 8.09 3.09 0.30
N PHE A 22 8.10 4.42 0.40
CA PHE A 22 8.47 5.30 -0.71
C PHE A 22 9.95 5.17 -1.08
N ALA A 23 10.85 5.02 -0.09
CA ALA A 23 12.28 4.82 -0.35
C ALA A 23 12.54 3.51 -1.13
N VAL A 24 11.85 2.42 -0.78
CA VAL A 24 11.91 1.16 -1.55
C VAL A 24 11.53 1.39 -3.02
N ARG A 25 10.51 2.22 -3.30
CA ARG A 25 10.13 2.53 -4.68
C ARG A 25 11.25 3.24 -5.45
N GLY A 26 11.82 4.29 -4.86
CA GLY A 26 12.92 5.02 -5.49
C GLY A 26 14.13 4.12 -5.75
N PHE A 27 14.48 3.28 -4.78
CA PHE A 27 15.55 2.29 -4.92
C PHE A 27 15.30 1.32 -6.08
N MET A 28 14.10 0.76 -6.16
CA MET A 28 13.74 -0.20 -7.21
C MET A 28 13.64 0.43 -8.60
N ASP A 29 13.27 1.70 -8.71
CA ASP A 29 13.26 2.44 -9.98
C ASP A 29 14.71 2.64 -10.48
N SER A 30 15.64 3.01 -9.60
CA SER A 30 17.09 3.14 -9.94
C SER A 30 17.70 1.79 -10.33
N LEU A 31 17.52 0.78 -9.48
CA LEU A 31 18.09 -0.56 -9.69
C LEU A 31 17.61 -1.18 -11.01
N ARG A 32 16.37 -0.91 -11.42
CA ARG A 32 15.86 -1.40 -12.71
C ARG A 32 16.65 -0.86 -13.90
N LEU A 33 17.11 0.39 -13.84
CA LEU A 33 17.93 0.98 -14.89
C LEU A 33 19.33 0.38 -14.91
N GLU A 34 19.91 0.15 -13.73
CA GLU A 34 21.22 -0.49 -13.58
C GLU A 34 21.25 -1.93 -14.09
N LEU A 35 20.11 -2.65 -14.02
CA LEU A 35 19.99 -4.04 -14.49
C LEU A 35 19.72 -4.17 -16.01
N LEU A 36 19.60 -3.07 -16.76
CA LEU A 36 19.38 -3.15 -18.20
C LEU A 36 20.52 -3.91 -18.90
N GLY A 37 20.16 -4.87 -19.75
CA GLY A 37 21.12 -5.70 -20.50
C GLY A 37 21.73 -6.87 -19.71
N THR A 38 21.45 -7.00 -18.41
CA THR A 38 21.97 -8.12 -17.58
C THR A 38 21.20 -9.42 -17.74
N GLY A 39 20.00 -9.38 -18.34
CA GLY A 39 19.07 -10.51 -18.38
C GLY A 39 18.27 -10.71 -17.09
N VAL A 40 18.54 -9.94 -16.02
CA VAL A 40 17.78 -9.97 -14.77
C VAL A 40 16.54 -9.07 -14.87
N THR A 41 15.39 -9.59 -14.43
CA THR A 41 14.13 -8.84 -14.38
C THR A 41 13.78 -8.48 -12.94
N LEU A 42 13.28 -7.25 -12.75
CA LEU A 42 12.91 -6.71 -11.44
C LEU A 42 11.39 -6.51 -11.37
N HIS A 43 10.79 -6.87 -10.24
CA HIS A 43 9.36 -6.77 -9.99
C HIS A 43 9.10 -6.27 -8.56
N MET A 44 8.01 -5.53 -8.39
CA MET A 44 7.62 -4.93 -7.12
C MET A 44 6.20 -5.34 -6.76
N ALA A 45 6.07 -6.12 -5.69
CA ALA A 45 4.78 -6.45 -5.10
C ALA A 45 4.34 -5.33 -4.15
N CYS A 46 3.16 -4.78 -4.41
CA CYS A 46 2.57 -3.68 -3.66
C CYS A 46 1.14 -4.07 -3.23
N PRO A 47 1.01 -4.97 -2.26
CA PRO A 47 -0.30 -5.37 -1.77
C PRO A 47 -1.00 -4.23 -1.00
N GLY A 48 -2.33 -4.28 -0.97
CA GLY A 48 -3.16 -3.50 -0.08
C GLY A 48 -3.17 -4.07 1.33
N PHE A 49 -4.31 -3.95 2.04
CA PHE A 49 -4.40 -4.54 3.38
C PHE A 49 -4.49 -6.06 3.31
N VAL A 50 -3.64 -6.73 4.07
CA VAL A 50 -3.55 -8.20 4.12
C VAL A 50 -3.80 -8.65 5.54
N ASP A 51 -4.71 -9.60 5.71
CA ASP A 51 -4.94 -10.23 7.01
C ASP A 51 -3.71 -11.07 7.39
N THR A 52 -2.87 -10.49 8.25
CA THR A 52 -1.60 -11.06 8.70
C THR A 52 -1.41 -10.78 10.18
N PRO A 53 -0.55 -11.57 10.88
CA PRO A 53 -0.19 -11.28 12.25
C PRO A 53 0.32 -9.84 12.45
N MET A 54 1.10 -9.30 11.50
CA MET A 54 1.59 -7.91 11.55
C MET A 54 0.44 -6.89 11.68
N ILE A 55 -0.62 -7.04 10.88
CA ILE A 55 -1.78 -6.14 10.93
C ILE A 55 -2.57 -6.32 12.23
N ARG A 56 -2.72 -7.57 12.70
CA ARG A 56 -3.40 -7.89 13.96
C ARG A 56 -2.67 -7.32 15.18
N GLU A 57 -1.34 -7.40 15.22
CA GLU A 57 -0.53 -6.77 16.28
C GLU A 57 -0.62 -5.23 16.20
N ALA A 58 -0.57 -4.67 15.00
CA ALA A 58 -0.77 -3.23 14.79
C ALA A 58 -2.20 -2.75 15.13
N GLN A 59 -3.18 -3.65 15.34
CA GLN A 59 -4.51 -3.33 15.86
C GLN A 59 -4.53 -3.31 17.39
N LYS A 60 -3.77 -4.19 18.05
CA LYS A 60 -3.69 -4.23 19.51
C LYS A 60 -3.05 -2.97 20.09
N ALA A 61 -2.01 -2.46 19.43
CA ALA A 61 -1.28 -1.25 19.83
C ALA A 61 -1.98 0.07 19.42
N ALA A 62 -3.10 0.00 18.70
CA ALA A 62 -3.77 1.18 18.15
C ALA A 62 -4.74 1.83 19.14
N SER A 63 -4.90 3.15 19.05
CA SER A 63 -5.97 3.88 19.76
C SER A 63 -7.35 3.47 19.23
N ASP A 64 -8.40 3.69 20.02
CA ASP A 64 -9.76 3.21 19.67
C ASP A 64 -10.31 3.83 18.38
N ASN A 65 -9.91 5.06 18.06
CA ASN A 65 -10.23 5.71 16.78
C ASN A 65 -9.57 4.99 15.59
N VAL A 66 -8.33 4.54 15.75
CA VAL A 66 -7.60 3.78 14.73
C VAL A 66 -8.17 2.36 14.59
N LYS A 67 -8.62 1.73 15.69
CA LYS A 67 -9.32 0.44 15.66
C LYS A 67 -10.63 0.52 14.85
N ARG A 68 -11.46 1.54 15.11
CA ARG A 68 -12.73 1.77 14.39
C ARG A 68 -12.51 1.99 12.90
N LEU A 69 -11.51 2.78 12.56
CA LEU A 69 -11.18 3.04 11.16
C LEU A 69 -10.63 1.80 10.45
N LYS A 70 -9.75 1.03 11.11
CA LYS A 70 -9.24 -0.24 10.57
C LYS A 70 -10.33 -1.29 10.41
N ALA A 71 -11.35 -1.31 11.27
CA ALA A 71 -12.52 -2.19 11.13
C ALA A 71 -13.28 -1.95 9.81
N SER A 72 -13.32 -0.70 9.33
CA SER A 72 -13.95 -0.38 8.04
C SER A 72 -13.19 -0.95 6.82
N PHE A 73 -11.92 -1.34 6.98
CA PHE A 73 -11.10 -1.94 5.93
C PHE A 73 -11.04 -3.47 6.00
N VAL A 74 -11.49 -4.09 7.10
CA VAL A 74 -11.54 -5.56 7.27
C VAL A 74 -12.27 -6.26 6.12
N PRO A 75 -13.44 -5.78 5.64
CA PRO A 75 -14.13 -6.42 4.51
C PRO A 75 -13.38 -6.33 3.17
N THR A 76 -12.36 -5.48 3.09
CA THR A 76 -11.55 -5.27 1.90
C THR A 76 -10.16 -5.92 1.99
N MET A 77 -9.85 -6.58 3.11
CA MET A 77 -8.56 -7.25 3.29
C MET A 77 -8.47 -8.52 2.45
N MET A 78 -7.29 -8.77 1.89
CA MET A 78 -6.96 -10.03 1.23
C MET A 78 -6.30 -10.99 2.21
N THR A 79 -6.42 -12.30 1.96
CA THR A 79 -5.57 -13.29 2.65
C THR A 79 -4.15 -13.28 2.07
N ALA A 80 -3.19 -13.84 2.81
CA ALA A 80 -1.82 -13.97 2.33
C ALA A 80 -1.74 -14.82 1.04
N GLU A 81 -2.55 -15.86 0.95
CA GLU A 81 -2.64 -16.75 -0.22
C GLU A 81 -3.15 -15.99 -1.45
N GLN A 82 -4.18 -15.16 -1.29
CA GLN A 82 -4.71 -14.35 -2.40
C GLN A 82 -3.66 -13.35 -2.90
N VAL A 83 -2.85 -12.77 -2.00
CA VAL A 83 -1.75 -11.88 -2.35
C VAL A 83 -0.65 -12.64 -3.09
N ALA A 84 -0.28 -13.83 -2.62
CA ALA A 84 0.69 -14.69 -3.28
C ALA A 84 0.24 -15.05 -4.70
N ASP A 85 -0.99 -15.54 -4.85
CA ASP A 85 -1.58 -15.89 -6.16
C ASP A 85 -1.63 -14.70 -7.11
N HIS A 86 -1.94 -13.51 -6.60
CA HIS A 86 -1.93 -12.30 -7.42
C HIS A 86 -0.51 -11.91 -7.84
N THR A 87 0.45 -12.06 -6.93
CA THR A 87 1.86 -11.76 -7.17
C THR A 87 2.44 -12.67 -8.24
N VAL A 88 2.23 -13.99 -8.12
CA VAL A 88 2.68 -14.98 -9.12
C VAL A 88 2.07 -14.69 -10.50
N ARG A 89 0.77 -14.37 -10.57
CA ARG A 89 0.13 -13.98 -11.83
C ARG A 89 0.68 -12.68 -12.41
N GLY A 90 1.04 -11.71 -11.57
CA GLY A 90 1.69 -10.46 -11.99
C GLY A 90 3.09 -10.70 -12.56
N LEU A 91 3.87 -11.56 -11.91
CA LEU A 91 5.20 -12.00 -12.36
C LEU A 91 5.12 -12.66 -13.74
N ALA A 92 4.22 -13.63 -13.91
CA ALA A 92 4.02 -14.34 -15.18
C ALA A 92 3.65 -13.40 -16.35
N ARG A 93 3.06 -12.23 -16.06
CA ARG A 93 2.71 -11.21 -17.06
C ARG A 93 3.83 -10.21 -17.33
N GLY A 94 5.00 -10.35 -16.70
CA GLY A 94 6.09 -9.38 -16.81
C GLY A 94 5.76 -8.03 -16.16
N SER A 95 4.83 -7.97 -15.20
CA SER A 95 4.39 -6.70 -14.62
C SER A 95 5.42 -6.15 -13.64
N TYR A 96 5.97 -4.97 -13.91
CA TYR A 96 6.93 -4.34 -13.01
C TYR A 96 6.34 -3.99 -11.64
N ILE A 97 5.14 -3.39 -11.63
CA ILE A 97 4.41 -3.09 -10.39
C ILE A 97 3.20 -4.02 -10.33
N ILE A 98 3.14 -4.82 -9.26
CA ILE A 98 2.09 -5.80 -9.02
C ILE A 98 1.30 -5.29 -7.82
N GLY A 99 0.25 -4.51 -8.11
CA GLY A 99 -0.65 -3.97 -7.10
C GLY A 99 -1.62 -5.02 -6.56
N SER A 100 -2.39 -4.68 -5.54
CA SER A 100 -3.53 -5.50 -5.14
C SER A 100 -4.75 -5.27 -6.05
N PRO A 101 -5.56 -6.33 -6.28
CA PRO A 101 -6.85 -6.21 -6.95
C PRO A 101 -7.90 -5.50 -6.10
N ASP A 102 -7.63 -5.25 -4.81
CA ASP A 102 -8.57 -4.63 -3.90
C ASP A 102 -8.78 -3.14 -4.24
N ARG A 103 -10.03 -2.76 -4.49
CA ARG A 103 -10.40 -1.38 -4.84
C ARG A 103 -10.27 -0.41 -3.65
N GLY A 104 -10.23 -0.93 -2.41
CA GLY A 104 -10.23 -0.13 -1.18
C GLY A 104 -8.87 0.51 -0.88
N ALA A 105 -7.79 -0.27 -0.95
CA ALA A 105 -6.42 0.20 -0.81
C ALA A 105 -6.05 1.10 -1.99
N ASN A 106 -6.43 0.73 -3.23
CA ASN A 106 -6.27 1.60 -4.40
C ASN A 106 -7.02 2.94 -4.24
N MET A 107 -8.14 2.97 -3.49
CA MET A 107 -8.84 4.22 -3.14
C MET A 107 -8.05 5.04 -2.13
N ILE A 108 -7.54 4.46 -1.04
CA ILE A 108 -6.74 5.20 -0.04
C ILE A 108 -5.49 5.79 -0.67
N VAL A 109 -4.87 5.04 -1.57
CA VAL A 109 -3.65 5.49 -2.20
C VAL A 109 -3.93 6.50 -3.34
N GLY A 110 -5.02 6.33 -4.09
CA GLY A 110 -5.43 7.28 -5.14
C GLY A 110 -6.19 8.52 -4.65
N SER A 111 -6.64 8.55 -3.40
CA SER A 111 -7.38 9.68 -2.84
C SER A 111 -6.46 10.80 -2.39
N SER A 112 -6.81 12.04 -2.76
CA SER A 112 -6.16 13.27 -2.28
C SER A 112 -5.98 13.25 -0.76
N LEU A 113 -4.92 13.89 -0.24
CA LEU A 113 -4.66 14.06 1.19
C LEU A 113 -5.92 14.53 1.95
N ALA A 114 -6.76 15.36 1.31
CA ALA A 114 -8.04 15.83 1.84
C ALA A 114 -9.08 14.71 2.02
N ALA A 115 -9.18 13.78 1.07
CA ALA A 115 -10.13 12.67 1.13
C ALA A 115 -9.69 11.58 2.13
N VAL A 116 -8.38 11.36 2.28
CA VAL A 116 -7.84 10.55 3.37
C VAL A 116 -8.08 11.27 4.71
N SER A 117 -7.76 12.56 4.81
CA SER A 117 -7.97 13.34 6.03
C SER A 117 -9.42 13.34 6.50
N ALA A 118 -10.39 13.58 5.62
CA ALA A 118 -11.82 13.61 5.99
C ALA A 118 -12.34 12.26 6.52
N ARG A 119 -11.76 11.15 6.04
CA ARG A 119 -12.14 9.79 6.45
C ARG A 119 -11.46 9.34 7.73
N PHE A 120 -10.24 9.83 7.99
CA PHE A 120 -9.49 9.56 9.22
C PHE A 120 -9.84 10.56 10.35
N TYR A 121 -10.29 11.76 9.99
CA TYR A 121 -10.63 12.89 10.89
C TYR A 121 -11.92 13.59 10.41
N PRO A 122 -13.10 13.06 10.73
CA PRO A 122 -14.39 13.62 10.27
C PRO A 122 -14.71 15.02 10.84
N GLY A 123 -13.93 15.50 11.82
CA GLY A 123 -14.01 16.88 12.35
C GLY A 123 -13.06 17.88 11.68
N GLY A 124 -12.34 17.47 10.63
CA GLY A 124 -11.29 18.27 10.00
C GLY A 124 -9.96 18.18 10.74
N MET A 125 -8.86 18.11 9.98
CA MET A 125 -7.51 18.27 10.51
C MET A 125 -7.26 19.77 10.65
N LYS A 126 -7.27 20.32 11.87
CA LYS A 126 -6.73 21.65 12.11
C LYS A 126 -5.21 21.52 11.97
N LEU A 127 -4.70 21.91 10.81
CA LEU A 127 -3.31 22.31 10.66
C LEU A 127 -3.28 23.74 11.22
N ASP A 128 -2.67 23.89 12.37
CA ASP A 128 -2.24 25.18 12.90
C ASP A 128 -1.20 25.84 11.97
#